data_AF-X6LVP2-F1
#
_entry.id   AF-X6LVP2-F1
#
_cell.length_a   1.000
_cell.length_b   1.000
_cell.length_c   1.000
_cell.angle_alpha   90.00
_cell.angle_beta   90.00
_cell.angle_gamma   90.00
#
_symmetry.space_group_name_H-M   'P 1'
#
loop_
_entity.id
_entity.type
_entity.pdbx_description
1 polymer ?
#
loop_
_entity_poly.entity_id
_entity_poly.type
_entity_poly.pdbx_seq_one_letter_code
_entity_poly.pdbx_strand_id
1 'polypeptide(L)'
;MELTCNEHEDRKDTPIVGKKCLMKYLNENNNKCPIDKHGRTLRNIVSELKVICLRQFINHFNEKTDDRTKEGDTITETKHVCKFKGKIEEMKEHLKNKCPLKPLECKFKEFECKEQGNETQLLKSNKDLQIETLLKQKQQWDEKEEEMKKLQK
;
A
#
# COMPACT_ATOMS: atom_id res chain seq x y z
N MET A 1 15.28 12.68 -11.62
CA MET A 1 14.04 12.98 -12.37
C MET A 1 12.99 13.45 -11.37
N GLU A 2 12.98 14.75 -11.12
CA GLU A 2 11.98 15.45 -10.33
C GLU A 2 10.71 15.58 -11.17
N LEU A 3 9.55 15.46 -10.53
CA LEU A 3 8.25 15.52 -11.18
C LEU A 3 7.74 16.97 -11.16
N THR A 4 8.54 17.88 -11.68
CA THR A 4 8.13 19.28 -11.84
C THR A 4 7.38 19.39 -13.17
N CYS A 5 6.17 19.96 -13.15
CA CYS A 5 5.66 20.59 -14.36
C CYS A 5 6.23 22.02 -14.41
N ASN A 6 6.17 22.67 -15.57
CA ASN A 6 6.71 24.02 -15.76
C ASN A 6 6.13 25.04 -14.75
N GLU A 7 4.92 24.81 -14.24
CA GLU A 7 4.30 25.62 -13.17
C GLU A 7 4.90 25.38 -11.75
N HIS A 8 5.84 24.45 -11.60
CA HIS A 8 6.40 23.97 -10.31
C HIS A 8 7.93 23.85 -10.31
N GLU A 9 8.62 24.43 -11.29
CA GLU A 9 10.09 24.40 -11.39
C GLU A 9 10.80 25.08 -10.21
N ASP A 10 10.17 26.10 -9.60
CA ASP A 10 10.77 26.91 -8.53
C ASP A 10 10.60 26.36 -7.10
N ARG A 11 9.93 25.22 -6.92
CA ARG A 11 9.65 24.67 -5.58
C ARG A 11 10.61 23.54 -5.22
N LYS A 12 11.49 23.80 -4.24
CA LYS A 12 12.46 22.84 -3.66
C LYS A 12 11.87 21.57 -3.05
N ASP A 13 10.54 21.46 -2.99
CA ASP A 13 9.86 20.33 -2.38
C ASP A 13 9.59 19.22 -3.40
N THR A 14 10.32 18.11 -3.26
CA THR A 14 10.25 16.95 -4.16
C THR A 14 8.84 16.33 -4.17
N PRO A 15 8.25 16.00 -5.34
CA PRO A 15 6.85 15.57 -5.42
C PRO A 15 6.53 14.21 -4.78
N ILE A 16 5.24 14.06 -4.49
CA ILE A 16 4.55 13.10 -3.59
C ILE A 16 4.67 11.62 -4.02
N VAL A 17 4.49 10.73 -3.05
CA VAL A 17 4.26 9.28 -3.22
C VAL A 17 3.16 9.04 -4.25
N GLY A 18 3.38 8.15 -5.22
CA GLY A 18 2.51 8.03 -6.39
C GLY A 18 3.14 8.59 -7.66
N LYS A 19 4.42 8.98 -7.63
CA LYS A 19 5.25 9.29 -8.80
C LYS A 19 4.99 8.41 -10.01
N LYS A 20 4.86 7.09 -9.83
CA LYS A 20 4.56 6.17 -10.94
C LYS A 20 3.17 6.40 -11.54
N CYS A 21 2.15 6.54 -10.69
CA CYS A 21 0.77 6.83 -11.12
C CYS A 21 0.69 8.20 -11.80
N LEU A 22 1.35 9.21 -11.23
CA LEU A 22 1.42 10.55 -11.81
C LEU A 22 2.16 10.56 -13.14
N MET A 23 3.34 9.93 -13.23
CA MET A 23 4.08 9.78 -14.50
C MET A 23 3.24 9.08 -15.57
N LYS A 24 2.55 7.99 -15.20
CA LYS A 24 1.65 7.29 -16.12
C LYS A 24 0.55 8.23 -16.63
N TYR A 25 -0.12 8.94 -15.73
CA TYR A 25 -1.16 9.89 -16.11
C TYR A 25 -0.64 10.99 -17.04
N LEU A 26 0.48 11.63 -16.69
CA LEU A 26 1.05 12.72 -17.48
C LEU A 26 1.40 12.24 -18.90
N ASN A 27 2.01 11.06 -19.02
CA ASN A 27 2.31 10.45 -20.32
C ASN A 27 1.05 10.18 -21.15
N GLU A 28 -0.04 9.75 -20.51
CA GLU A 28 -1.32 9.44 -21.16
C GLU A 28 -2.15 10.70 -21.49
N ASN A 29 -1.87 11.84 -20.85
CA ASN A 29 -2.70 13.05 -20.90
C ASN A 29 -1.95 14.30 -21.38
N ASN A 30 -0.93 14.13 -22.23
CA ASN A 30 -0.15 15.23 -22.82
C ASN A 30 0.44 16.19 -21.78
N ASN A 31 0.96 15.65 -20.68
CA ASN A 31 1.53 16.38 -19.55
C ASN A 31 0.55 17.36 -18.86
N LYS A 32 -0.76 17.24 -19.10
CA LYS A 32 -1.76 18.04 -18.39
C LYS A 32 -1.83 17.60 -16.93
N CYS A 33 -1.97 18.56 -16.02
CA CYS A 33 -2.13 18.25 -14.61
C CYS A 33 -3.51 17.61 -14.36
N PRO A 34 -3.61 16.54 -13.53
CA PRO A 34 -4.90 15.92 -13.19
C PRO A 34 -5.81 16.76 -12.30
N ILE A 35 -5.35 17.91 -11.79
CA ILE A 35 -6.12 18.81 -10.91
C ILE A 35 -5.98 20.27 -11.37
N ASP A 36 -7.07 21.04 -11.27
CA ASP A 36 -7.11 22.46 -11.68
C ASP A 36 -6.59 23.42 -10.59
N LYS A 37 -6.49 23.00 -9.32
CA LYS A 37 -6.09 23.86 -8.20
C LYS A 37 -4.94 23.24 -7.40
N HIS A 38 -3.77 23.86 -7.51
CA HIS A 38 -2.56 23.44 -6.82
C HIS A 38 -2.61 23.82 -5.33
N GLY A 39 -3.05 22.88 -4.49
CA GLY A 39 -2.99 22.98 -3.03
C GLY A 39 -1.57 22.80 -2.50
N ARG A 40 -1.29 23.32 -1.30
CA ARG A 40 -0.02 23.13 -0.58
C ARG A 40 0.33 21.64 -0.47
N THR A 41 1.61 21.33 -0.62
CA THR A 41 2.18 19.98 -0.61
C THR A 41 1.87 19.25 0.71
N LEU A 42 0.93 18.31 0.69
CA LEU A 42 0.55 17.47 1.84
C LEU A 42 1.65 16.47 2.29
N ARG A 43 2.84 16.51 1.68
CA ARG A 43 3.90 15.50 1.88
C ARG A 43 4.37 15.43 3.33
N ASN A 44 4.58 16.59 3.98
CA ASN A 44 4.99 16.63 5.38
C ASN A 44 3.92 16.00 6.27
N ILE A 45 2.64 16.27 5.98
CA ILE A 45 1.52 15.68 6.73
C ILE A 45 1.51 14.15 6.54
N VAL A 46 1.69 13.67 5.31
CA VAL A 46 1.75 12.24 5.01
C VAL A 46 2.91 11.57 5.73
N SER A 47 4.12 12.13 5.66
CA SER A 47 5.32 11.59 6.34
C SER A 47 5.16 11.47 7.86
N GLU A 48 4.40 12.38 8.46
CA GLU A 48 4.11 12.42 9.90
C GLU A 48 2.95 11.49 10.33
N LEU A 49 2.23 10.88 9.38
CA LEU A 49 1.14 9.97 9.70
C LEU A 49 1.64 8.79 10.54
N LYS A 50 0.99 8.60 11.69
CA LYS A 50 1.24 7.47 12.57
C LYS A 50 0.60 6.20 12.01
N VAL A 51 1.42 5.19 11.77
CA VAL A 51 1.03 3.91 11.16
C VAL A 51 1.49 2.74 12.02
N ILE A 52 0.85 1.60 11.85
CA ILE A 52 1.29 0.31 12.41
C ILE A 52 2.14 -0.44 11.39
N CYS A 53 2.89 -1.45 11.83
CA CYS A 53 3.72 -2.28 10.96
C CYS A 53 2.90 -2.93 9.83
N LEU A 54 3.37 -2.78 8.59
CA LEU A 54 2.72 -3.40 7.42
C LEU A 54 2.66 -4.94 7.52
N ARG A 55 3.76 -5.58 7.95
CA ARG A 55 3.82 -7.03 8.11
C ARG A 55 2.84 -7.54 9.17
N GLN A 56 2.66 -6.78 10.26
CA GLN A 56 1.70 -7.10 11.30
C GLN A 56 0.26 -6.97 10.81
N PHE A 57 -0.04 -5.90 10.06
CA PHE A 57 -1.34 -5.72 9.44
C PHE A 57 -1.69 -6.91 8.53
N ILE A 58 -0.77 -7.32 7.66
CA ILE A 58 -0.97 -8.47 6.76
C ILE A 58 -1.24 -9.76 7.55
N ASN A 59 -0.44 -10.06 8.58
CA ASN A 59 -0.64 -11.27 9.38
C ASN A 59 -2.02 -11.29 10.06
N HIS A 60 -2.46 -10.16 10.61
CA HIS A 60 -3.79 -10.06 11.22
C HIS A 60 -4.95 -10.22 10.21
N PHE A 61 -4.74 -9.85 8.94
CA PHE A 61 -5.75 -10.08 7.89
C PHE A 61 -5.80 -11.56 7.47
N ASN A 62 -4.65 -12.20 7.30
CA ASN A 62 -4.58 -13.60 6.88
C ASN A 62 -5.12 -14.56 7.96
N GLU A 63 -4.96 -14.24 9.25
CA GLU A 63 -5.56 -15.02 10.34
C GLU A 63 -7.10 -15.05 10.29
N LYS A 64 -7.76 -14.05 9.69
CA LYS A 64 -9.23 -14.01 9.58
C LYS A 64 -9.77 -14.79 8.38
N THR A 65 -8.91 -15.24 7.47
CA THR A 65 -9.31 -16.00 6.28
C THR A 65 -9.16 -17.52 6.44
N ASP A 66 -8.56 -17.99 7.53
CA ASP A 66 -8.22 -19.41 7.76
C ASP A 66 -9.05 -20.05 8.90
N ASP A 67 -10.35 -19.71 8.97
CA ASP A 67 -11.29 -20.31 9.93
C ASP A 67 -11.74 -21.74 9.52
N ARG A 68 -10.95 -22.41 8.67
CA ARG A 68 -11.16 -23.81 8.31
C ARG A 68 -9.83 -24.55 8.46
N THR A 69 -9.82 -25.47 9.43
CA THR A 69 -8.78 -26.48 9.70
C THR A 69 -7.49 -25.98 10.37
N LYS A 70 -7.39 -26.16 11.69
CA LYS A 70 -6.59 -27.26 12.29
C LYS A 70 -6.77 -27.32 13.81
N GLU A 71 -7.46 -28.36 14.23
CA GLU A 71 -7.41 -28.95 15.55
C GLU A 71 -6.07 -29.69 15.68
N GLY A 72 -5.32 -29.43 16.76
CA GLY A 72 -4.15 -30.22 17.16
C GLY A 72 -2.79 -29.71 16.67
N ASP A 73 -2.21 -28.73 17.38
CA ASP A 73 -0.83 -28.86 17.87
C ASP A 73 -0.56 -27.80 18.95
N THR A 74 -0.43 -28.27 20.18
CA THR A 74 0.09 -27.49 21.31
C THR A 74 1.58 -27.28 21.13
N ILE A 75 1.95 -26.27 20.33
CA ILE A 75 3.23 -25.58 20.50
C ILE A 75 2.84 -24.17 20.90
N THR A 76 3.25 -23.77 22.10
CA THR A 76 3.26 -22.36 22.51
C THR A 76 4.27 -21.60 21.65
N GLU A 77 3.99 -21.45 20.35
CA GLU A 77 4.68 -20.51 19.50
C GLU A 77 4.26 -19.14 19.98
N THR A 78 5.15 -18.47 20.71
CA THR A 78 5.04 -17.04 20.96
C THR A 78 4.77 -16.37 19.63
N LYS A 79 3.51 -16.00 19.35
CA LYS A 79 3.15 -15.21 18.17
C LYS A 79 4.13 -14.04 18.15
N HIS A 80 5.04 -14.02 17.18
CA HIS A 80 6.01 -12.95 17.07
C HIS A 80 5.26 -11.69 16.68
N VAL A 81 4.83 -10.91 17.67
CA VAL A 81 4.06 -9.69 17.44
C VAL A 81 5.03 -8.53 17.24
N CYS A 82 4.87 -7.80 16.13
CA CYS A 82 5.49 -6.49 16.00
C CYS A 82 4.71 -5.47 16.85
N LYS A 83 5.39 -4.55 17.53
CA LYS A 83 4.76 -3.46 18.29
C LYS A 83 5.02 -2.08 17.70
N PHE A 84 5.53 -2.04 16.46
CA PHE A 84 5.86 -0.78 15.81
C PHE A 84 4.59 0.05 15.56
N LYS A 85 4.62 1.26 16.12
CA LYS A 85 3.65 2.32 15.90
C LYS A 85 4.43 3.63 15.82
N GLY A 86 4.64 4.13 14.61
CA GLY A 86 5.56 5.24 14.33
C GLY A 86 5.15 6.00 13.08
N LYS A 87 5.97 6.94 12.65
CA LYS A 87 5.71 7.74 11.45
C LYS A 87 5.88 6.89 10.19
N ILE A 88 5.16 7.19 9.11
CA ILE A 88 5.28 6.44 7.85
C ILE A 88 6.69 6.54 7.25
N GLU A 89 7.39 7.65 7.45
CA GLU A 89 8.77 7.83 6.99
C GLU A 89 9.76 6.85 7.65
N GLU A 90 9.49 6.43 8.88
CA GLU A 90 10.31 5.48 9.65
C GLU A 90 10.06 4.03 9.21
N MET A 91 8.98 3.76 8.46
CA MET A 91 8.54 2.42 8.09
C MET A 91 9.60 1.65 7.29
N LYS A 92 10.29 2.31 6.36
CA LYS A 92 11.30 1.66 5.51
C LYS A 92 12.45 1.11 6.35
N GLU A 93 12.94 1.91 7.28
CA GLU A 93 14.01 1.52 8.19
C GLU A 93 13.55 0.41 9.15
N HIS A 94 12.33 0.53 9.68
CA HIS A 94 11.72 -0.51 10.49
C HIS A 94 11.68 -1.86 9.75
N LEU A 95 11.13 -1.91 8.54
CA LEU A 95 10.97 -3.15 7.77
C LEU A 95 12.30 -3.81 7.39
N LYS A 96 13.34 -3.01 7.17
CA LYS A 96 14.67 -3.49 6.76
C LYS A 96 15.45 -4.11 7.94
N ASN A 97 15.46 -3.41 9.08
CA ASN A 97 16.46 -3.64 10.12
C ASN A 97 15.86 -3.99 11.50
N LYS A 98 14.65 -3.53 11.83
CA LYS A 98 14.12 -3.60 13.20
C LYS A 98 12.88 -4.48 13.36
N CYS A 99 12.25 -4.87 12.25
CA CYS A 99 10.98 -5.58 12.28
C CYS A 99 11.20 -7.03 12.74
N PRO A 100 10.60 -7.47 13.86
CA PRO A 100 10.71 -8.85 14.33
C PRO A 100 9.94 -9.83 13.43
N LEU A 101 9.05 -9.32 12.57
CA LEU A 101 8.32 -10.08 11.56
C LEU A 101 9.09 -10.19 10.23
N LYS A 102 10.38 -9.83 10.20
CA LYS A 102 11.20 -9.96 9.00
C LYS A 102 11.33 -11.44 8.62
N PRO A 103 11.10 -11.81 7.34
CA PRO A 103 11.35 -13.17 6.88
C PRO A 103 12.78 -13.58 7.22
N LEU A 104 12.96 -14.80 7.71
CA LEU A 104 14.30 -15.37 7.86
C LEU A 104 14.92 -15.52 6.48
N GLU A 105 16.18 -15.11 6.33
CA GLU A 105 16.89 -15.33 5.07
C GLU A 105 17.12 -16.83 4.86
N CYS A 106 16.68 -17.39 3.73
CA CYS A 106 16.93 -18.79 3.39
C CYS A 106 18.44 -19.03 3.36
N LYS A 107 18.94 -19.87 4.27
CA LYS A 107 20.36 -20.27 4.33
C LYS A 107 20.83 -20.98 3.05
N PHE A 108 19.88 -21.43 2.22
CA PHE A 108 20.15 -22.11 0.96
C PHE A 108 19.94 -21.21 -0.26
N LYS A 109 19.82 -19.89 -0.09
CA LYS A 109 19.62 -18.94 -1.20
C LYS A 109 20.70 -19.05 -2.28
N GLU A 110 21.93 -19.39 -1.89
CA GLU A 110 23.06 -19.61 -2.80
C GLU A 110 22.92 -20.87 -3.66
N PHE A 111 22.06 -21.81 -3.27
CA PHE A 111 21.79 -23.05 -3.99
C PHE A 111 20.49 -23.00 -4.81
N GLU A 112 20.05 -21.80 -5.20
CA GLU A 112 18.77 -21.59 -5.88
C GLU A 112 17.58 -22.12 -5.06
N CYS A 113 17.56 -21.82 -3.76
CA CYS A 113 16.35 -21.90 -2.96
C CYS A 113 15.26 -21.10 -3.70
N LYS A 114 14.36 -21.81 -4.38
CA LYS A 114 13.10 -21.26 -4.90
C LYS A 114 12.24 -20.98 -3.68
N GLU A 115 12.66 -19.98 -2.90
CA GLU A 115 11.79 -19.27 -2.01
C GLU A 115 10.54 -18.99 -2.85
N GLN A 116 9.39 -19.52 -2.43
CA GLN A 116 8.13 -18.84 -2.69
C GLN A 116 8.26 -17.50 -1.97
N GLY A 117 9.02 -16.59 -2.60
CA GLY A 117 9.41 -15.29 -2.12
C GLY A 117 8.22 -14.38 -2.33
N ASN A 118 7.23 -14.59 -1.47
CA ASN A 118 5.92 -13.96 -1.51
C ASN A 118 6.03 -12.44 -1.42
N GLU A 119 7.17 -11.84 -1.06
CA GLU A 119 7.28 -10.40 -0.90
C GLU A 119 7.03 -9.61 -2.20
N THR A 120 7.30 -10.18 -3.38
CA THR A 120 7.01 -9.49 -4.66
C THR A 120 5.68 -9.91 -5.28
N GLN A 121 5.27 -11.17 -5.14
CA GLN A 121 3.98 -11.66 -5.64
C GLN A 121 2.82 -11.23 -4.74
N LEU A 122 2.92 -11.41 -3.41
CA LEU A 122 1.88 -11.01 -2.46
C LEU A 122 1.62 -9.50 -2.52
N LEU A 123 2.65 -8.67 -2.67
CA LEU A 123 2.47 -7.22 -2.79
C LEU A 123 1.86 -6.78 -4.13
N LYS A 124 2.04 -7.56 -5.20
CA LYS A 124 1.41 -7.32 -6.51
C LYS A 124 -0.04 -7.78 -6.48
N SER A 125 -0.29 -9.03 -6.09
CA SER A 125 -1.63 -9.60 -5.92
C SER A 125 -2.49 -8.77 -4.97
N ASN A 126 -1.93 -8.26 -3.87
CA ASN A 126 -2.66 -7.40 -2.93
C ASN A 126 -3.03 -6.03 -3.51
N LYS A 127 -2.18 -5.44 -4.36
CA LYS A 127 -2.50 -4.16 -5.02
C LYS A 127 -3.62 -4.35 -6.03
N ASP A 128 -3.58 -5.44 -6.79
CA ASP A 128 -4.58 -5.74 -7.81
C ASP A 128 -5.94 -6.04 -7.16
N LEU A 129 -5.97 -6.84 -6.09
CA LEU A 129 -7.18 -7.12 -5.30
C LEU A 129 -7.78 -5.86 -4.65
N GLN A 130 -6.94 -4.96 -4.13
CA GLN A 130 -7.41 -3.69 -3.56
C GLN A 130 -8.00 -2.75 -4.62
N ILE A 131 -7.39 -2.69 -5.81
CA ILE A 131 -7.89 -1.86 -6.92
C ILE A 131 -9.22 -2.40 -7.43
N GLU A 132 -9.35 -3.72 -7.64
CA GLU A 132 -10.62 -4.33 -8.06
C GLU A 132 -11.75 -4.10 -7.05
N THR A 133 -11.44 -4.15 -5.75
CA THR A 133 -12.43 -3.91 -4.69
C THR A 133 -12.92 -2.46 -4.71
N LEU A 134 -12.02 -1.49 -4.89
CA LEU A 134 -12.37 -0.07 -4.98
C LEU A 134 -13.18 0.25 -6.25
N LEU A 135 -12.85 -0.39 -7.38
CA LEU A 135 -13.61 -0.25 -8.62
C LEU A 135 -15.05 -0.77 -8.49
N LYS A 136 -15.24 -1.93 -7.84
CA LYS A 136 -16.57 -2.48 -7.56
C LYS A 136 -17.38 -1.57 -6.64
N GLN A 137 -16.76 -1.03 -5.59
CA GLN A 137 -17.43 -0.09 -4.70
C GLN A 137 -17.86 1.17 -5.44
N LYS A 138 -16.99 1.73 -6.30
CA LYS A 138 -17.33 2.90 -7.10
C LYS A 138 -18.53 2.62 -8.02
N GLN A 139 -18.53 1.49 -8.72
CA GLN A 139 -19.63 1.12 -9.61
C GLN A 139 -20.98 1.03 -8.87
N GLN A 140 -20.99 0.43 -7.67
CA GLN A 140 -22.22 0.36 -6.85
C GLN A 140 -22.70 1.73 -6.37
N TRP A 141 -21.78 2.67 -6.13
CA TRP A 141 -22.13 4.04 -5.78
C TRP A 141 -22.76 4.78 -6.96
N ASP A 142 -22.17 4.65 -8.15
CA ASP A 142 -22.69 5.25 -9.38
C ASP A 142 -24.10 4.71 -9.70
N GLU A 143 -24.33 3.39 -9.56
CA GLU A 143 -25.64 2.75 -9.76
C GLU A 143 -26.69 3.27 -8.77
N LYS A 144 -26.35 3.37 -7.47
CA LYS A 144 -27.25 3.90 -6.44
C LYS A 144 -27.56 5.38 -6.63
N GLU A 145 -26.60 6.16 -7.10
CA GLU A 145 -26.81 7.58 -7.41
C GLU A 145 -27.82 7.75 -8.55
N GLU A 146 -27.71 6.92 -9.61
CA GLU A 146 -28.65 6.91 -10.72
C GLU A 146 -30.05 6.41 -10.31
N GLU A 147 -30.15 5.42 -9.43
CA GLU A 147 -31.43 5.01 -8.84
C GLU A 147 -32.07 6.11 -7.99
N MET A 148 -31.29 6.80 -7.16
CA MET A 148 -31.79 7.94 -6.38
C MET A 148 -32.30 9.07 -7.27
N LYS A 149 -31.62 9.38 -8.36
CA LYS A 149 -32.07 10.40 -9.34
C LYS A 149 -33.38 10.00 -10.03
N LYS A 150 -33.61 8.71 -10.27
CA LYS A 150 -34.86 8.20 -10.87
C LYS A 150 -36.05 8.23 -9.90
N LEU A 151 -35.80 8.12 -8.59
CA LEU A 151 -36.83 8.20 -7.54
C LEU A 151 -37.23 9.65 -7.19
N GLN A 152 -36.45 10.64 -7.61
CA GLN A 152 -36.72 12.07 -7.41
C GLN A 152 -37.45 12.74 -8.60
N LYS A 153 -37.93 11.94 -9.56
CA LYS A 153 -38.65 12.39 -10.76
C LYS A 153 -40.03 11.76 -10.83
#